data_AF-A0A1Y5TND6-F1
#
_entry.id   AF-A0A1Y5TND6-F1
#
_cell.length_a   1.000
_cell.length_b   1.000
_cell.length_c   1.000
_cell.angle_alpha   90.00
_cell.angle_beta   90.00
_cell.angle_gamma   90.00
#
_symmetry.space_group_name_H-M   'P 1'
#
loop_
_entity.id
_entity.type
_entity.pdbx_description
1 polymer ?
#
loop_
_entity_poly.entity_id
_entity_poly.type
_entity_poly.pdbx_seq_one_letter_code
_entity_poly.pdbx_strand_id
1 'polypeptide(L)'
;MQAMTVPSPRFAAIRRKVRVTMDVILHLGAHRTASTSFQHYMRENAAKLMPEGIGFWGPLRTRDGLLSGIIPVPGRRTAADQLGRAKGRIALHLKTARDKGIRQLIVSDENMIGAARKNLRDSCLYAGVGERMARYNDAFAGKIVRVALSIRSQDGFWASSAAFAVGRGHVVPRKDDLDRLVTTNRHWREVVADLYCALPGAEIQVMPYEIYGGLPERKLAQMTGLANPPRKHAREWLNRAPDLTRLRQIVTDRGGDAGRLPEGTGRWHPFDRHQTIALREAYADDLFWLRAGADGCATLIEETGPEKAGQNPSTGQNTTRGQPNGIEERRLA
;
A
#
# COMPACT_ATOMS: atom_id res chain seq x y z
N MET A 1 48.26 -21.84 -1.56
CA MET A 1 46.83 -21.83 -1.16
C MET A 1 46.28 -20.44 -1.46
N GLN A 2 45.66 -20.27 -2.63
CA GLN A 2 45.07 -18.99 -3.06
C GLN A 2 43.63 -18.90 -2.57
N ALA A 3 43.29 -17.75 -1.98
CA ALA A 3 41.95 -17.44 -1.51
C ALA A 3 41.02 -17.19 -2.69
N MET A 4 39.94 -17.97 -2.78
CA MET A 4 38.83 -17.74 -3.71
C MET A 4 37.99 -16.55 -3.22
N THR A 5 38.06 -15.43 -3.93
CA THR A 5 37.14 -14.31 -3.81
C THR A 5 35.83 -14.65 -4.51
N VAL A 6 34.74 -14.75 -3.74
CA VAL A 6 33.37 -14.88 -4.27
C VAL A 6 32.92 -13.50 -4.78
N PRO A 7 32.44 -13.37 -6.04
CA PRO A 7 32.06 -12.07 -6.57
C PRO A 7 30.68 -11.64 -6.04
N SER A 8 30.61 -10.41 -5.52
CA SER A 8 29.36 -9.74 -5.14
C SER A 8 28.41 -9.60 -6.34
N PRO A 9 27.08 -9.76 -6.16
CA PRO A 9 26.13 -9.65 -7.26
C PRO A 9 26.10 -8.21 -7.79
N ARG A 10 26.48 -8.06 -9.06
CA ARG A 10 26.36 -6.81 -9.82
C ARG A 10 24.88 -6.51 -10.02
N PHE A 11 24.41 -5.40 -9.44
CA PHE A 11 23.14 -4.78 -9.82
C PHE A 11 23.14 -4.55 -11.35
N ALA A 12 22.25 -5.24 -12.05
CA ALA A 12 22.06 -5.06 -13.49
C ALA A 12 21.47 -3.66 -13.72
N ALA A 13 22.31 -2.71 -14.10
CA ALA A 13 21.87 -1.40 -14.58
C ALA A 13 21.12 -1.59 -15.90
N ILE A 14 19.79 -1.63 -15.84
CA ILE A 14 18.94 -1.56 -17.03
C ILE A 14 19.18 -0.19 -17.68
N ARG A 15 19.86 -0.20 -18.84
CA ARG A 15 20.04 0.98 -19.69
C ARG A 15 18.66 1.46 -20.18
N ARG A 16 18.10 2.45 -19.49
CA ARG A 16 16.88 3.15 -19.90
C ARG A 16 17.23 4.03 -21.11
N LYS A 17 16.66 3.72 -22.29
CA LYS A 17 16.61 4.70 -23.39
C LYS A 17 15.98 5.97 -22.83
N VAL A 18 16.72 7.08 -22.82
CA VAL A 18 16.20 8.40 -22.41
C VAL A 18 15.16 8.83 -23.44
N ARG A 19 13.92 8.40 -23.23
CA ARG A 19 12.77 9.16 -23.71
C ARG A 19 12.64 10.34 -22.75
N VAL A 20 12.63 11.56 -23.28
CA VAL A 20 12.26 12.78 -22.53
C VAL A 20 10.77 12.70 -22.21
N THR A 21 10.37 11.77 -21.36
CA THR A 21 8.98 11.53 -20.97
C THR A 21 8.91 11.47 -19.45
N MET A 22 8.02 12.28 -18.89
CA MET A 22 7.70 12.23 -17.46
C MET A 22 7.27 10.81 -17.06
N ASP A 23 7.86 10.33 -15.97
CA ASP A 23 7.56 9.05 -15.33
C ASP A 23 6.25 9.16 -14.55
N VAL A 24 5.31 8.24 -14.78
CA VAL A 24 4.09 8.12 -13.96
C VAL A 24 4.26 6.94 -13.01
N ILE A 25 4.19 7.25 -11.71
CA ILE A 25 4.35 6.29 -10.62
C ILE A 25 3.02 6.19 -9.88
N LEU A 26 2.47 4.98 -9.79
CA LEU A 26 1.24 4.75 -9.04
C LEU A 26 1.55 4.29 -7.61
N HIS A 27 1.05 5.01 -6.61
CA HIS A 27 1.06 4.56 -5.22
C HIS A 27 -0.35 4.02 -4.88
N LEU A 28 -0.50 2.70 -4.86
CA LEU A 28 -1.80 2.02 -4.83
C LEU A 28 -2.35 1.76 -3.42
N GLY A 29 -1.68 2.24 -2.37
CA GLY A 29 -1.98 1.79 -1.01
C GLY A 29 -1.21 0.52 -0.72
N ALA A 30 -1.79 -0.59 -0.24
CA ALA A 30 -3.22 -0.92 -0.16
C ALA A 30 -4.02 -0.10 0.87
N HIS A 31 -5.29 -0.42 1.06
CA HIS A 31 -6.05 0.17 2.17
C HIS A 31 -5.41 -0.26 3.50
N ARG A 32 -5.54 0.59 4.53
CA ARG A 32 -5.04 0.29 5.90
C ARG A 32 -3.52 0.11 6.00
N THR A 33 -2.76 0.64 5.03
CA THR A 33 -1.27 0.67 5.02
C THR A 33 -0.70 2.09 5.05
N ALA A 34 -1.38 3.00 5.77
CA ALA A 34 -1.04 4.42 5.93
C ALA A 34 -1.00 5.24 4.61
N SER A 35 -1.84 4.89 3.63
CA SER A 35 -1.98 5.69 2.40
C SER A 35 -2.41 7.13 2.68
N THR A 36 -3.34 7.35 3.62
CA THR A 36 -3.79 8.70 4.01
C THR A 36 -2.66 9.55 4.60
N SER A 37 -1.81 8.99 5.47
CA SER A 37 -0.66 9.71 6.02
C SER A 37 0.33 10.08 4.91
N PHE A 38 0.64 9.16 3.99
CA PHE A 38 1.51 9.44 2.85
C PHE A 38 0.93 10.53 1.93
N GLN A 39 -0.37 10.47 1.63
CA GLN A 39 -1.05 11.47 0.79
C GLN A 39 -1.04 12.87 1.43
N HIS A 40 -1.23 12.93 2.75
CA HIS A 40 -1.11 14.18 3.50
C HIS A 40 0.32 14.72 3.42
N TYR A 41 1.30 13.88 3.74
CA TYR A 41 2.74 14.22 3.63
C TYR A 41 3.10 14.78 2.25
N MET A 42 2.67 14.13 1.17
CA MET A 42 2.94 14.59 -0.20
C MET A 42 2.31 15.95 -0.50
N ARG A 43 1.08 16.19 -0.02
CA ARG A 43 0.39 17.47 -0.23
C ARG A 43 1.07 18.61 0.53
N GLU A 44 1.36 18.41 1.81
CA GLU A 44 1.98 19.47 2.63
C GLU A 44 3.43 19.78 2.22
N ASN A 45 4.09 18.88 1.49
CA ASN A 45 5.43 19.08 0.95
C ASN A 45 5.48 19.41 -0.55
N ALA A 46 4.33 19.59 -1.22
CA ALA A 46 4.27 19.79 -2.67
C ALA A 46 5.14 20.96 -3.17
N ALA A 47 5.16 22.08 -2.43
CA ALA A 47 5.97 23.24 -2.77
C ALA A 47 7.49 22.96 -2.76
N LYS A 48 7.95 22.03 -1.91
CA LYS A 48 9.36 21.60 -1.85
C LYS A 48 9.70 20.53 -2.89
N LEU A 49 8.72 19.74 -3.31
CA LEU A 49 8.90 18.65 -4.27
C LEU A 49 8.85 19.14 -5.73
N MET A 50 8.13 20.23 -5.99
CA MET A 50 7.99 20.77 -7.35
C MET A 50 9.33 21.22 -7.97
N PRO A 51 10.25 21.94 -7.27
CA PRO A 51 11.58 22.24 -7.80
C PRO A 51 12.42 20.99 -8.11
N GLU A 52 12.23 19.92 -7.35
CA GLU A 52 12.84 18.60 -7.59
C GLU A 52 12.22 17.87 -8.81
N GLY A 53 11.25 18.49 -9.50
CA GLY A 53 10.53 17.91 -10.62
C GLY A 53 9.55 16.80 -10.22
N ILE A 54 9.12 16.75 -8.95
CA ILE A 54 8.20 15.75 -8.43
C ILE A 54 6.81 16.37 -8.27
N GLY A 55 5.84 15.80 -9.00
CA GLY A 55 4.43 16.18 -8.95
C GLY A 55 3.60 15.16 -8.18
N PHE A 56 2.44 15.59 -7.68
CA PHE A 56 1.54 14.74 -6.90
C PHE A 56 0.08 14.90 -7.31
N TRP A 57 -0.58 13.78 -7.63
CA TRP A 57 -2.03 13.66 -7.78
C TRP A 57 -2.58 12.75 -6.68
N GLY A 58 -3.11 13.35 -5.61
CA GLY A 58 -3.77 12.63 -4.51
C GLY A 58 -5.30 12.58 -4.63
N PRO A 59 -6.00 12.00 -3.63
CA PRO A 59 -7.45 11.81 -3.63
C PRO A 59 -8.27 13.05 -3.94
N LEU A 60 -7.84 14.23 -3.49
CA LEU A 60 -8.53 15.50 -3.75
C LEU A 60 -8.62 15.83 -5.25
N ARG A 61 -7.74 15.26 -6.07
CA ARG A 61 -7.75 15.43 -7.52
C ARG A 61 -8.21 14.17 -8.23
N THR A 62 -7.73 12.99 -7.83
CA THR A 62 -8.08 11.72 -8.49
C THR A 62 -9.58 11.43 -8.38
N ARG A 63 -10.22 11.81 -7.27
CA ARG A 63 -11.64 11.63 -7.01
C ARG A 63 -12.51 12.82 -7.43
N ASP A 64 -11.89 13.96 -7.76
CA ASP A 64 -12.56 15.16 -8.28
C ASP A 64 -12.54 15.18 -9.82
N GLY A 65 -13.09 14.13 -10.44
CA GLY A 65 -13.30 14.09 -11.89
C GLY A 65 -12.09 13.65 -12.74
N LEU A 66 -10.85 13.77 -12.25
CA LEU A 66 -9.64 13.44 -13.03
C LEU A 66 -9.69 12.02 -13.59
N LEU A 67 -9.96 11.03 -12.72
CA LEU A 67 -9.97 9.60 -13.08
C LEU A 67 -11.39 9.07 -13.41
N SER A 68 -12.40 9.93 -13.50
CA SER A 68 -13.78 9.52 -13.74
C SER A 68 -13.96 8.81 -15.09
N GLY A 69 -14.67 7.69 -15.13
CA GLY A 69 -14.91 6.93 -16.36
C GLY A 69 -13.80 5.95 -16.76
N ILE A 70 -12.69 5.86 -16.01
CA ILE A 70 -11.76 4.73 -16.16
C ILE A 70 -12.46 3.43 -15.77
N ILE A 71 -13.06 3.42 -14.57
CA ILE A 71 -13.98 2.39 -14.14
C ILE A 71 -15.37 2.81 -14.63
N PRO A 72 -16.04 1.99 -15.46
CA PRO A 72 -17.30 2.37 -16.05
C PRO A 72 -18.39 2.39 -14.99
N VAL A 73 -19.28 3.37 -15.11
CA VAL A 73 -20.53 3.44 -14.32
C VAL A 73 -21.73 3.27 -15.25
N PRO A 74 -22.84 2.70 -14.78
CA PRO A 74 -24.09 2.66 -15.55
C PRO A 74 -24.53 4.07 -15.95
N GLY A 75 -25.03 4.23 -17.17
CA GLY A 75 -25.53 5.52 -17.66
C GLY A 75 -25.64 5.58 -19.17
N ARG A 76 -25.91 6.79 -19.70
CA ARG A 76 -26.13 7.03 -21.13
C ARG A 76 -24.93 6.77 -22.03
N ARG A 77 -23.70 6.80 -21.48
CA ARG A 77 -22.46 6.62 -22.26
C ARG A 77 -21.96 5.20 -22.12
N THR A 78 -21.48 4.64 -23.23
CA THR A 78 -20.85 3.31 -23.22
C THR A 78 -19.58 3.32 -22.37
N ALA A 79 -19.13 2.14 -21.92
CA ALA A 79 -17.87 2.01 -21.18
C ALA A 79 -16.66 2.51 -22.00
N ALA A 80 -16.69 2.33 -23.32
CA ALA A 80 -15.65 2.81 -24.23
C ALA A 80 -15.62 4.35 -24.30
N ASP A 81 -16.78 5.00 -24.41
CA ASP A 81 -16.87 6.47 -24.42
C ASP A 81 -16.39 7.09 -23.12
N GLN A 82 -16.76 6.48 -21.98
CA GLN A 82 -16.32 6.91 -20.66
C GLN A 82 -14.79 6.86 -20.54
N LEU A 83 -14.19 5.75 -20.99
CA LEU A 83 -12.74 5.57 -20.99
C LEU A 83 -12.03 6.52 -21.96
N GLY A 84 -12.58 6.73 -23.16
CA GLY A 84 -12.05 7.68 -24.14
C GLY A 84 -11.98 9.11 -23.60
N ARG A 85 -13.02 9.55 -22.89
CA ARG A 85 -13.01 10.86 -22.22
C ARG A 85 -12.01 10.93 -21.06
N ALA A 86 -11.87 9.85 -20.29
CA ALA A 86 -10.87 9.77 -19.22
C ALA A 86 -9.44 9.89 -19.79
N LYS A 87 -9.13 9.16 -20.87
CA LYS A 87 -7.86 9.26 -21.60
C LYS A 87 -7.53 10.69 -22.02
N GLY A 88 -8.48 11.38 -22.65
CA GLY A 88 -8.31 12.77 -23.07
C GLY A 88 -7.99 13.71 -21.91
N ARG A 89 -8.75 13.61 -20.79
CA ARG A 89 -8.50 14.44 -19.59
C ARG A 89 -7.14 14.14 -18.96
N ILE A 90 -6.80 12.86 -18.79
CA ILE A 90 -5.50 12.45 -18.22
C ILE A 90 -4.37 12.96 -19.11
N ALA A 91 -4.46 12.80 -20.43
CA ALA A 91 -3.45 13.28 -21.37
C ALA A 91 -3.22 14.80 -21.26
N LEU A 92 -4.30 15.58 -21.17
CA LEU A 92 -4.22 17.04 -20.97
C LEU A 92 -3.49 17.38 -19.66
N HIS A 93 -3.89 16.76 -18.55
CA HIS A 93 -3.27 17.01 -17.26
C HIS A 93 -1.81 16.52 -17.17
N LEU A 94 -1.46 15.42 -17.83
CA LEU A 94 -0.08 14.95 -17.95
C LEU A 94 0.75 15.95 -18.77
N LYS A 95 0.20 16.52 -19.85
CA LYS A 95 0.85 17.58 -20.63
C LYS A 95 1.10 18.81 -19.76
N THR A 96 0.08 19.31 -19.06
CA THR A 96 0.24 20.46 -18.15
C THR A 96 1.27 20.20 -17.05
N ALA A 97 1.35 18.98 -16.51
CA ALA A 97 2.38 18.64 -15.52
C ALA A 97 3.79 18.71 -16.13
N ARG A 98 3.97 18.17 -17.35
CA ARG A 98 5.23 18.25 -18.09
C ARG A 98 5.63 19.69 -18.39
N ASP A 99 4.69 20.51 -18.87
CA ASP A 99 4.92 21.92 -19.19
C ASP A 99 5.34 22.72 -17.93
N LYS A 100 4.99 22.25 -16.74
CA LYS A 100 5.44 22.79 -15.44
C LYS A 100 6.78 22.22 -14.94
N GLY A 101 7.49 21.45 -15.76
CA GLY A 101 8.80 20.86 -15.41
C GLY A 101 8.73 19.59 -14.56
N ILE A 102 7.55 18.99 -14.39
CA ILE A 102 7.43 17.72 -13.64
C ILE A 102 8.04 16.57 -14.46
N ARG A 103 9.03 15.91 -13.85
CA ARG A 103 9.73 14.74 -14.41
C ARG A 103 9.22 13.43 -13.83
N GLN A 104 8.75 13.43 -12.59
CA GLN A 104 8.16 12.27 -11.93
C GLN A 104 6.82 12.66 -11.33
N LEU A 105 5.75 11.96 -11.70
CA LEU A 105 4.41 12.20 -11.21
C LEU A 105 3.94 11.01 -10.36
N ILE A 106 3.72 11.27 -9.07
CA ILE A 106 3.12 10.29 -8.16
C ILE A 106 1.61 10.45 -8.19
N VAL A 107 0.90 9.40 -8.59
CA VAL A 107 -0.56 9.30 -8.51
C VAL A 107 -0.89 8.35 -7.37
N SER A 108 -1.50 8.86 -6.30
CA SER A 108 -1.76 8.08 -5.08
C SER A 108 -3.24 8.01 -4.79
N ASP A 109 -3.83 6.83 -4.95
CA ASP A 109 -5.21 6.56 -4.53
C ASP A 109 -5.42 5.05 -4.34
N GLU A 110 -5.68 4.63 -3.10
CA GLU A 110 -5.93 3.22 -2.79
C GLU A 110 -7.21 2.66 -3.45
N ASN A 111 -8.14 3.52 -3.88
CA ASN A 111 -9.38 3.10 -4.53
C ASN A 111 -9.15 2.59 -5.97
N MET A 112 -7.95 2.79 -6.52
CA MET A 112 -7.60 2.31 -7.86
C MET A 112 -7.69 0.78 -7.92
N ILE A 113 -7.16 0.08 -6.92
CA ILE A 113 -7.14 -1.40 -6.87
C ILE A 113 -8.46 -2.02 -6.38
N GLY A 114 -9.39 -1.23 -5.84
CA GLY A 114 -10.67 -1.71 -5.34
C GLY A 114 -11.09 -0.96 -4.07
N ALA A 115 -11.91 -1.58 -3.23
CA ALA A 115 -12.37 -0.96 -2.00
C ALA A 115 -12.28 -1.95 -0.84
N ALA A 116 -11.77 -1.53 0.32
CA ALA A 116 -11.68 -2.39 1.50
C ALA A 116 -13.03 -3.01 1.90
N ARG A 117 -14.13 -2.27 1.74
CA ARG A 117 -15.49 -2.79 1.98
C ARG A 117 -15.87 -3.96 1.07
N LYS A 118 -15.41 -3.94 -0.19
CA LYS A 118 -15.63 -5.02 -1.15
C LYS A 118 -14.79 -6.23 -0.76
N ASN A 119 -13.56 -6.01 -0.32
CA ASN A 119 -12.72 -7.09 0.18
C ASN A 119 -13.37 -7.82 1.37
N LEU A 120 -13.93 -7.09 2.34
CA LEU A 120 -14.64 -7.69 3.48
C LEU A 120 -15.90 -8.45 3.03
N ARG A 121 -16.72 -7.84 2.16
CA ARG A 121 -17.95 -8.46 1.67
C ARG A 121 -17.68 -9.75 0.89
N ASP A 122 -16.65 -9.74 0.06
CA ASP A 122 -16.29 -10.87 -0.80
C ASP A 122 -15.33 -11.83 -0.10
N SER A 123 -14.93 -11.55 1.15
CA SER A 123 -13.91 -12.26 1.92
C SER A 123 -12.59 -12.48 1.18
N CYS A 124 -12.20 -11.54 0.31
CA CYS A 124 -11.19 -11.76 -0.72
C CYS A 124 -10.36 -10.50 -0.99
N LEU A 125 -9.03 -10.62 -1.07
CA LEU A 125 -8.14 -9.49 -1.35
C LEU A 125 -8.26 -9.05 -2.81
N TYR A 126 -8.93 -7.91 -3.03
CA TYR A 126 -8.93 -7.18 -4.31
C TYR A 126 -9.16 -8.08 -5.55
N ALA A 127 -10.22 -8.90 -5.53
CA ALA A 127 -10.50 -9.91 -6.55
C ALA A 127 -10.48 -9.40 -8.02
N GLY A 128 -10.85 -8.13 -8.25
CA GLY A 128 -10.89 -7.52 -9.59
C GLY A 128 -9.69 -6.60 -9.90
N VAL A 129 -8.56 -6.74 -9.20
CA VAL A 129 -7.43 -5.81 -9.34
C VAL A 129 -6.84 -5.79 -10.74
N GLY A 130 -6.72 -6.96 -11.40
CA GLY A 130 -6.17 -7.07 -12.75
C GLY A 130 -6.98 -6.29 -13.78
N GLU A 131 -8.29 -6.56 -13.89
CA GLU A 131 -9.19 -5.85 -14.81
C GLU A 131 -9.19 -4.34 -14.59
N ARG A 132 -9.19 -3.93 -13.31
CA ARG A 132 -9.15 -2.50 -12.95
C ARG A 132 -7.85 -1.87 -13.40
N MET A 133 -6.71 -2.50 -13.12
CA MET A 133 -5.41 -1.95 -13.48
C MET A 133 -5.14 -1.97 -14.97
N ALA A 134 -5.69 -2.93 -15.73
CA ALA A 134 -5.64 -2.91 -17.19
C ALA A 134 -6.34 -1.66 -17.76
N ARG A 135 -7.49 -1.28 -17.18
CA ARG A 135 -8.19 -0.02 -17.54
C ARG A 135 -7.39 1.22 -17.16
N TYR A 136 -6.73 1.23 -16.01
CA TYR A 136 -5.82 2.33 -15.66
C TYR A 136 -4.63 2.38 -16.63
N ASN A 137 -4.04 1.24 -17.00
CA ASN A 137 -2.95 1.19 -17.97
C ASN A 137 -3.34 1.81 -19.31
N ASP A 138 -4.52 1.44 -19.81
CA ASP A 138 -5.08 1.99 -21.03
C ASP A 138 -5.38 3.49 -20.90
N ALA A 139 -5.98 3.92 -19.78
CA ALA A 139 -6.27 5.32 -19.51
C ALA A 139 -5.02 6.22 -19.46
N PHE A 140 -3.90 5.68 -18.97
CA PHE A 140 -2.60 6.35 -18.95
C PHE A 140 -1.78 6.11 -20.24
N ALA A 141 -2.34 5.41 -21.23
CA ALA A 141 -1.69 5.06 -22.50
C ALA A 141 -0.33 4.38 -22.31
N GLY A 142 -0.24 3.43 -21.36
CA GLY A 142 0.98 2.67 -21.08
C GLY A 142 2.12 3.49 -20.46
N LYS A 143 1.86 4.70 -19.95
CA LYS A 143 2.89 5.59 -19.38
C LYS A 143 3.23 5.31 -17.92
N ILE A 144 2.57 4.32 -17.30
CA ILE A 144 2.87 3.90 -15.94
C ILE A 144 4.18 3.13 -15.98
N VAL A 145 5.22 3.68 -15.36
CA VAL A 145 6.55 3.06 -15.34
C VAL A 145 6.82 2.29 -14.06
N ARG A 146 6.07 2.60 -13.00
CA ARG A 146 6.26 2.01 -11.68
C ARG A 146 4.97 1.99 -10.87
N VAL A 147 4.81 0.95 -10.08
CA VAL A 147 3.77 0.79 -9.06
C VAL A 147 4.45 0.57 -7.71
N ALA A 148 4.03 1.32 -6.71
CA ALA A 148 4.31 1.03 -5.31
C ALA A 148 3.05 0.45 -4.65
N LEU A 149 3.13 -0.82 -4.26
CA LEU A 149 2.11 -1.53 -3.50
C LEU A 149 2.63 -1.78 -2.08
N SER A 150 2.00 -1.15 -1.10
CA SER A 150 2.18 -1.50 0.30
C SER A 150 1.29 -2.69 0.69
N ILE A 151 1.90 -3.71 1.26
CA ILE A 151 1.21 -4.89 1.80
C ILE A 151 1.29 -4.91 3.32
N ARG A 152 0.54 -5.79 3.97
CA ARG A 152 0.52 -5.92 5.43
C ARG A 152 0.21 -7.35 5.80
N SER A 153 0.71 -7.79 6.96
CA SER A 153 0.24 -9.01 7.64
C SER A 153 -1.27 -9.18 7.51
N GLN A 154 -1.73 -10.34 7.01
CA GLN A 154 -3.13 -10.52 6.62
C GLN A 154 -4.06 -10.42 7.83
N ASP A 155 -3.66 -10.95 9.00
CA ASP A 155 -4.34 -10.74 10.29
C ASP A 155 -4.47 -9.24 10.61
N GLY A 156 -3.37 -8.49 10.45
CA GLY A 156 -3.34 -7.05 10.64
C GLY A 156 -4.22 -6.28 9.65
N PHE A 157 -4.22 -6.65 8.38
CA PHE A 157 -5.02 -6.03 7.33
C PHE A 157 -6.52 -6.23 7.58
N TRP A 158 -6.93 -7.48 7.82
CA TRP A 158 -8.32 -7.80 8.05
C TRP A 158 -8.85 -7.22 9.36
N ALA A 159 -8.07 -7.30 10.45
CA ALA A 159 -8.42 -6.68 11.72
C ALA A 159 -8.61 -5.16 11.58
N SER A 160 -7.70 -4.48 10.87
CA SER A 160 -7.82 -3.03 10.65
C SER A 160 -9.00 -2.68 9.75
N SER A 161 -9.29 -3.51 8.75
CA SER A 161 -10.42 -3.32 7.83
C SER A 161 -11.75 -3.52 8.55
N ALA A 162 -11.88 -4.57 9.37
CA ALA A 162 -13.05 -4.84 10.20
C ALA A 162 -13.29 -3.71 11.21
N ALA A 163 -12.25 -3.29 11.95
CA ALA A 163 -12.35 -2.17 12.89
C ALA A 163 -12.80 -0.87 12.19
N PHE A 164 -12.24 -0.58 11.01
CA PHE A 164 -12.64 0.58 10.23
C PHE A 164 -14.10 0.48 9.76
N ALA A 165 -14.55 -0.70 9.31
CA ALA A 165 -15.93 -0.91 8.89
C ALA A 165 -16.92 -0.77 10.05
N VAL A 166 -16.65 -1.41 11.19
CA VAL A 166 -17.48 -1.29 12.40
C VAL A 166 -17.54 0.16 12.87
N GLY A 167 -16.40 0.85 12.91
CA GLY A 167 -16.34 2.28 13.22
C GLY A 167 -17.09 3.19 12.25
N ARG A 168 -17.45 2.69 11.07
CA ARG A 168 -18.26 3.37 10.05
C ARG A 168 -19.72 2.95 10.05
N GLY A 169 -20.17 2.18 11.03
CA GLY A 169 -21.57 1.78 11.14
C GLY A 169 -21.88 0.40 10.55
N HIS A 170 -20.88 -0.41 10.18
CA HIS A 170 -21.13 -1.82 9.81
C HIS A 170 -21.30 -2.73 11.02
N VAL A 171 -22.02 -3.84 10.84
CA VAL A 171 -22.21 -4.86 11.88
C VAL A 171 -20.87 -5.43 12.35
N VAL A 172 -20.79 -5.83 13.62
CA VAL A 172 -19.65 -6.60 14.11
C VAL A 172 -19.66 -7.97 13.40
N PRO A 173 -18.56 -8.39 12.73
CA PRO A 173 -18.38 -9.74 12.20
C PRO A 173 -18.77 -10.84 13.17
N ARG A 174 -19.37 -11.93 12.67
CA ARG A 174 -19.58 -13.18 13.39
C ARG A 174 -18.38 -14.11 13.18
N LYS A 175 -18.32 -15.19 13.95
CA LYS A 175 -17.28 -16.21 13.83
C LYS A 175 -17.16 -16.73 12.39
N ASP A 176 -18.28 -17.09 11.76
CA ASP A 176 -18.30 -17.57 10.37
C ASP A 176 -17.79 -16.53 9.36
N ASP A 177 -17.97 -15.23 9.62
CA ASP A 177 -17.39 -14.17 8.76
C ASP A 177 -15.87 -14.18 8.84
N LEU A 178 -15.33 -14.38 10.05
CA LEU A 178 -13.89 -14.45 10.28
C LEU A 178 -13.30 -15.75 9.72
N ASP A 179 -13.99 -16.88 9.88
CA ASP A 179 -13.60 -18.17 9.30
C ASP A 179 -13.50 -18.09 7.76
N ARG A 180 -14.43 -17.40 7.11
CA ARG A 180 -14.37 -17.14 5.65
C ARG A 180 -13.15 -16.35 5.23
N LEU A 181 -12.73 -15.35 6.03
CA LEU A 181 -11.54 -14.55 5.72
C LEU A 181 -10.24 -15.35 5.81
N VAL A 182 -10.23 -16.42 6.61
CA VAL A 182 -9.07 -17.31 6.80
C VAL A 182 -9.05 -18.43 5.76
N THR A 183 -10.22 -19.00 5.45
CA THR A 183 -10.36 -20.14 4.53
C THR A 183 -10.30 -19.74 3.05
N THR A 184 -10.43 -18.45 2.72
CA THR A 184 -10.28 -17.98 1.35
C THR A 184 -8.81 -18.00 0.93
N ASN A 185 -8.48 -18.85 -0.05
CA ASN A 185 -7.13 -19.04 -0.56
C ASN A 185 -6.72 -17.94 -1.56
N ARG A 186 -6.69 -16.67 -1.11
CA ARG A 186 -6.14 -15.57 -1.89
C ARG A 186 -5.34 -14.62 -1.00
N HIS A 187 -4.10 -14.42 -1.38
CA HIS A 187 -3.05 -13.77 -0.63
C HIS A 187 -2.47 -12.59 -1.42
N TRP A 188 -1.40 -11.97 -0.91
CA TRP A 188 -0.79 -10.83 -1.60
C TRP A 188 -0.10 -11.27 -2.89
N ARG A 189 0.41 -12.51 -2.95
CA ARG A 189 0.98 -13.09 -4.16
C ARG A 189 0.03 -12.97 -5.36
N GLU A 190 -1.23 -13.40 -5.23
CA GLU A 190 -2.19 -13.34 -6.33
C GLU A 190 -2.52 -11.90 -6.73
N VAL A 191 -2.58 -10.98 -5.75
CA VAL A 191 -2.77 -9.54 -6.03
C VAL A 191 -1.58 -8.99 -6.83
N VAL A 192 -0.35 -9.34 -6.46
CA VAL A 192 0.87 -8.89 -7.17
C VAL A 192 0.95 -9.49 -8.57
N ALA A 193 0.63 -10.78 -8.73
CA ALA A 193 0.60 -11.44 -10.03
C ALA A 193 -0.42 -10.78 -10.99
N ASP A 194 -1.63 -10.50 -10.50
CA ASP A 194 -2.66 -9.82 -11.29
C ASP A 194 -2.25 -8.38 -11.68
N LEU A 195 -1.54 -7.67 -10.79
CA LEU A 195 -0.98 -6.35 -11.10
C LEU A 195 0.07 -6.44 -12.21
N TYR A 196 0.96 -7.43 -12.13
CA TYR A 196 2.00 -7.65 -13.13
C TYR A 196 1.41 -7.93 -14.51
N CYS A 197 0.41 -8.82 -14.58
CA CYS A 197 -0.31 -9.10 -15.82
C CYS A 197 -1.02 -7.86 -16.40
N ALA A 198 -1.59 -7.01 -15.54
CA ALA A 198 -2.34 -5.84 -15.96
C ALA A 198 -1.47 -4.64 -16.38
N LEU A 199 -0.20 -4.61 -15.98
CA LEU A 199 0.72 -3.47 -16.15
C LEU A 199 2.03 -3.92 -16.80
N PRO A 200 1.98 -4.41 -18.05
CA PRO A 200 3.16 -4.88 -18.74
C PRO A 200 4.22 -3.77 -18.84
N GLY A 201 5.43 -4.07 -18.39
CA GLY A 201 6.58 -3.16 -18.44
C GLY A 201 6.67 -2.15 -17.29
N ALA A 202 5.70 -2.12 -16.37
CA ALA A 202 5.82 -1.33 -15.14
C ALA A 202 6.61 -2.12 -14.08
N GLU A 203 7.55 -1.46 -13.40
CA GLU A 203 8.21 -2.01 -12.22
C GLU A 203 7.22 -2.07 -11.04
N ILE A 204 7.06 -3.23 -10.39
CA ILE A 204 6.23 -3.34 -9.19
C ILE A 204 7.13 -3.41 -7.96
N GLN A 205 7.05 -2.38 -7.12
CA GLN A 205 7.72 -2.31 -5.82
C GLN A 205 6.72 -2.66 -4.72
N VAL A 206 7.05 -3.68 -3.93
CA VAL A 206 6.24 -4.14 -2.80
C VAL A 206 6.86 -3.64 -1.50
N MET A 207 6.07 -2.93 -0.68
CA MET A 207 6.56 -2.24 0.53
C MET A 207 5.79 -2.73 1.79
N PRO A 208 6.40 -3.53 2.68
CA PRO A 208 5.73 -3.98 3.89
C PRO A 208 5.31 -2.82 4.78
N TYR A 209 4.05 -2.80 5.21
CA TYR A 209 3.51 -1.78 6.09
C TYR A 209 4.22 -1.75 7.44
N GLU A 210 4.61 -2.92 7.94
CA GLU A 210 5.35 -3.07 9.20
C GLU A 210 6.68 -2.29 9.18
N ILE A 211 7.26 -2.06 8.00
CA ILE A 211 8.48 -1.28 7.84
C ILE A 211 8.15 0.18 7.49
N TYR A 212 7.25 0.40 6.52
CA TYR A 212 7.07 1.73 5.91
C TYR A 212 5.87 2.53 6.44
N GLY A 213 5.05 1.96 7.32
CA GLY A 213 3.78 2.56 7.77
C GLY A 213 3.94 3.96 8.38
N GLY A 214 5.05 4.21 9.07
CA GLY A 214 5.40 5.50 9.67
C GLY A 214 6.49 6.28 8.94
N LEU A 215 6.91 5.84 7.74
CA LEU A 215 8.08 6.35 7.02
C LEU A 215 7.73 6.82 5.60
N PRO A 216 6.81 7.79 5.44
CA PRO A 216 6.36 8.27 4.13
C PRO A 216 7.50 8.89 3.30
N GLU A 217 8.48 9.52 3.95
CA GLU A 217 9.66 10.07 3.31
C GLU A 217 10.55 8.98 2.71
N ARG A 218 10.66 7.81 3.37
CA ARG A 218 11.39 6.66 2.82
C ARG A 218 10.62 6.01 1.67
N LYS A 219 9.29 5.92 1.75
CA LYS A 219 8.45 5.50 0.61
C LYS A 219 8.69 6.40 -0.60
N LEU A 220 8.69 7.72 -0.40
CA LEU A 220 8.96 8.69 -1.46
C LEU A 220 10.34 8.48 -2.07
N ALA A 221 11.39 8.37 -1.24
CA ALA A 221 12.75 8.13 -1.71
C ALA A 221 12.85 6.87 -2.56
N GLN A 222 12.26 5.75 -2.13
CA GLN A 222 12.26 4.49 -2.88
C GLN A 222 11.51 4.61 -4.21
N MET A 223 10.37 5.30 -4.22
CA MET A 223 9.61 5.51 -5.45
C MET A 223 10.29 6.43 -6.45
N THR A 224 11.09 7.40 -6.01
CA THR A 224 11.58 8.50 -6.87
C THR A 224 13.09 8.58 -7.03
N GLY A 225 13.85 7.87 -6.21
CA GLY A 225 15.30 8.04 -6.08
C GLY A 225 15.71 9.35 -5.39
N LEU A 226 14.77 10.11 -4.80
CA LEU A 226 15.09 11.37 -4.12
C LEU A 226 15.96 11.11 -2.88
N ALA A 227 17.19 11.63 -2.90
CA ALA A 227 18.17 11.40 -1.83
C ALA A 227 17.75 12.00 -0.48
N ASN A 228 17.19 13.21 -0.49
CA ASN A 228 16.84 13.98 0.71
C ASN A 228 15.36 14.36 0.70
N PRO A 229 14.44 13.39 0.92
CA PRO A 229 13.01 13.69 0.99
C PRO A 229 12.71 14.61 2.19
N PRO A 230 11.75 15.55 2.06
CA PRO A 230 11.35 16.41 3.17
C PRO A 230 10.94 15.60 4.40
N ARG A 231 11.30 16.06 5.61
CA ARG A 231 10.88 15.42 6.87
C ARG A 231 9.64 16.07 7.51
N LYS A 232 9.24 17.25 7.04
CA LYS A 232 8.06 17.97 7.55
C LYS A 232 6.81 17.10 7.32
N HIS A 233 5.93 17.00 8.31
CA HIS A 233 4.72 16.16 8.29
C HIS A 233 4.98 14.64 8.12
N ALA A 234 6.22 14.17 8.17
CA ALA A 234 6.56 12.76 7.95
C ALA A 234 6.19 11.83 9.11
N ARG A 235 5.91 12.39 10.30
CA ARG A 235 5.53 11.64 11.50
C ARG A 235 4.04 11.76 11.84
N GLU A 236 3.27 12.44 11.00
CA GLU A 236 1.83 12.51 11.17
C GLU A 236 1.18 11.19 10.79
N TRP A 237 0.30 10.70 11.66
CA TRP A 237 -0.36 9.43 11.46
C TRP A 237 -1.88 9.63 11.44
N LEU A 238 -2.44 9.59 10.24
CA LEU A 238 -3.85 9.85 10.00
C LEU A 238 -4.65 8.55 9.78
N ASN A 239 -5.97 8.65 9.95
CA ASN A 239 -6.94 7.59 9.62
C ASN A 239 -6.69 6.24 10.35
N ARG A 240 -6.24 6.32 11.61
CA ARG A 240 -6.13 5.17 12.51
C ARG A 240 -7.51 4.53 12.70
N ALA A 241 -7.53 3.20 12.80
CA ALA A 241 -8.77 2.51 13.14
C ALA A 241 -9.15 2.86 14.58
N PRO A 242 -10.45 2.93 14.92
CA PRO A 242 -10.87 3.08 16.30
C PRO A 242 -10.34 1.92 17.16
N ASP A 243 -9.99 2.22 18.41
CA ASP A 243 -9.67 1.20 19.42
C ASP A 243 -10.95 0.53 19.95
N LEU A 244 -10.78 -0.51 20.76
CA LEU A 244 -11.89 -1.27 21.34
C LEU A 244 -12.85 -0.40 22.15
N THR A 245 -12.35 0.57 22.91
CA THR A 245 -13.17 1.52 23.68
C THR A 245 -14.08 2.30 22.74
N ARG A 246 -13.51 2.90 21.69
CA ARG A 246 -14.28 3.67 20.73
C ARG A 246 -15.22 2.80 19.90
N LEU A 247 -14.83 1.58 19.55
CA LEU A 247 -15.70 0.64 18.84
C LEU A 247 -16.92 0.26 19.68
N ARG A 248 -16.73 -0.08 20.96
CA ARG A 248 -17.86 -0.38 21.86
C ARG A 248 -18.81 0.81 21.98
N GLN A 249 -18.28 2.03 22.15
CA GLN A 249 -19.10 3.24 22.16
C GLN A 249 -19.93 3.38 20.87
N ILE A 250 -19.27 3.28 19.70
CA ILE A 250 -19.96 3.39 18.40
C ILE A 250 -21.04 2.31 18.24
N VAL A 251 -20.79 1.09 18.72
CA VAL A 251 -21.76 -0.01 18.66
C VAL A 251 -22.96 0.26 19.57
N THR A 252 -22.73 0.74 20.79
CA THR A 252 -23.79 1.12 21.74
C THR A 252 -24.62 2.30 21.23
N ASP A 253 -23.97 3.36 20.74
CA ASP A 253 -24.62 4.61 20.29
C ASP A 253 -25.68 4.37 19.20
N ARG A 254 -25.52 3.30 18.42
CA ARG A 254 -26.45 2.90 17.35
C ARG A 254 -27.41 1.76 17.74
N GLY A 255 -27.47 1.39 19.02
CA GLY A 255 -28.34 0.32 19.51
C GLY A 255 -27.86 -1.11 19.19
N GLY A 256 -26.58 -1.30 18.90
CA GLY A 256 -25.97 -2.62 18.70
C GLY A 256 -25.46 -3.24 20.00
N ASP A 257 -25.24 -4.56 19.98
CA ASP A 257 -24.68 -5.29 21.11
C ASP A 257 -23.15 -5.11 21.19
N ALA A 258 -22.70 -4.27 22.13
CA ALA A 258 -21.28 -4.03 22.40
C ALA A 258 -20.57 -5.23 23.04
N GLY A 259 -21.31 -6.17 23.67
CA GLY A 259 -20.77 -7.40 24.23
C GLY A 259 -20.18 -8.36 23.18
N ARG A 260 -20.45 -8.11 21.90
CA ARG A 260 -19.82 -8.81 20.77
C ARG A 260 -18.37 -8.40 20.53
N LEU A 261 -17.91 -7.33 21.14
CA LEU A 261 -16.50 -6.91 21.11
C LEU A 261 -15.84 -7.33 22.43
N PRO A 262 -14.58 -7.81 22.40
CA PRO A 262 -13.89 -8.21 23.62
C PRO A 262 -13.61 -7.01 24.53
N GLU A 263 -13.36 -7.30 25.81
CA GLU A 263 -12.89 -6.33 26.79
C GLU A 263 -11.49 -5.77 26.43
N GLY A 264 -11.15 -4.62 27.02
CA GLY A 264 -9.85 -3.95 26.84
C GLY A 264 -9.91 -2.64 26.04
N THR A 265 -8.77 -1.95 25.94
CA THR A 265 -8.67 -0.57 25.43
C THR A 265 -7.79 -0.44 24.18
N GLY A 266 -7.19 -1.54 23.73
CA GLY A 266 -6.24 -1.55 22.63
C GLY A 266 -6.88 -1.70 21.26
N ARG A 267 -6.04 -1.97 20.27
CA ARG A 267 -6.47 -2.33 18.93
C ARG A 267 -7.31 -3.61 18.97
N TRP A 268 -8.37 -3.63 18.18
CA TRP A 268 -9.18 -4.84 18.04
C TRP A 268 -8.50 -5.88 17.16
N HIS A 269 -8.37 -7.09 17.69
CA HIS A 269 -7.91 -8.30 17.01
C HIS A 269 -9.06 -9.32 17.05
N PRO A 270 -9.83 -9.49 15.96
CA PRO A 270 -11.04 -10.31 15.97
C PRO A 270 -10.77 -11.81 15.86
N PHE A 271 -9.58 -12.21 15.45
CA PHE A 271 -9.24 -13.59 15.12
C PHE A 271 -8.84 -14.38 16.36
N ASP A 272 -9.23 -15.65 16.40
CA ASP A 272 -8.71 -16.59 17.39
C ASP A 272 -7.24 -16.97 17.09
N ARG A 273 -6.67 -17.81 17.94
CA ARG A 273 -5.28 -18.25 17.83
C ARG A 273 -4.99 -19.00 16.52
N HIS A 274 -5.85 -19.93 16.12
CA HIS A 274 -5.65 -20.74 14.91
C HIS A 274 -5.79 -19.89 13.65
N GLN A 275 -6.82 -19.05 13.61
CA GLN A 275 -7.05 -18.08 12.53
C GLN A 275 -5.86 -17.10 12.39
N THR A 276 -5.34 -16.60 13.51
CA THR A 276 -4.19 -15.69 13.51
C THR A 276 -2.93 -16.38 12.99
N ILE A 277 -2.68 -17.64 13.40
CA ILE A 277 -1.53 -18.41 12.91
C ILE A 277 -1.64 -18.60 11.39
N ALA A 278 -2.78 -19.07 10.88
CA ALA A 278 -2.97 -19.32 9.46
C ALA A 278 -2.77 -18.05 8.60
N LEU A 279 -3.34 -16.91 9.01
CA LEU A 279 -3.17 -15.64 8.29
C LEU A 279 -1.73 -15.12 8.32
N ARG A 280 -0.99 -15.40 9.40
CA ARG A 280 0.43 -15.02 9.51
C ARG A 280 1.32 -15.94 8.70
N GLU A 281 1.04 -17.24 8.66
CA GLU A 281 1.72 -18.21 7.81
C GLU A 281 1.55 -17.85 6.33
N ALA A 282 0.32 -17.56 5.89
CA ALA A 282 0.07 -17.08 4.53
C ALA A 282 0.87 -15.81 4.19
N TYR A 283 0.96 -14.85 5.12
CA TYR A 283 1.78 -13.67 4.90
C TYR A 283 3.29 -13.96 4.90
N ALA A 284 3.75 -14.90 5.73
CA ALA A 284 5.13 -15.34 5.74
C ALA A 284 5.50 -16.00 4.40
N ASP A 285 4.60 -16.80 3.83
CA ASP A 285 4.76 -17.43 2.51
C ASP A 285 4.75 -16.40 1.35
N ASP A 286 3.90 -15.36 1.45
CA ASP A 286 3.93 -14.21 0.54
C ASP A 286 5.31 -13.52 0.59
N LEU A 287 5.81 -13.21 1.80
CA LEU A 287 7.10 -12.55 1.98
C LEU A 287 8.28 -13.44 1.56
N PHE A 288 8.22 -14.74 1.81
CA PHE A 288 9.24 -15.68 1.36
C PHE A 288 9.33 -15.69 -0.16
N TRP A 289 8.20 -15.79 -0.86
CA TRP A 289 8.15 -15.71 -2.33
C TRP A 289 8.65 -14.37 -2.86
N LEU A 290 8.27 -13.26 -2.22
CA LEU A 290 8.75 -11.93 -2.57
C LEU A 290 10.28 -11.80 -2.40
N ARG A 291 10.86 -12.35 -1.32
CA ARG A 291 12.32 -12.38 -1.10
C ARG A 291 13.03 -13.30 -2.09
N ALA A 292 12.38 -14.37 -2.53
CA ALA A 292 12.89 -15.26 -3.57
C ALA A 292 12.86 -14.63 -4.98
N GLY A 293 12.44 -13.36 -5.12
CA GLY A 293 12.44 -12.61 -6.37
C GLY A 293 11.08 -12.58 -7.07
N ALA A 294 10.02 -13.08 -6.44
CA ALA A 294 8.63 -12.99 -6.91
C ALA A 294 8.42 -13.48 -8.36
N ASP A 295 9.17 -14.49 -8.79
CA ASP A 295 9.20 -14.98 -10.18
C ASP A 295 9.50 -13.89 -11.23
N GLY A 296 10.16 -12.80 -10.82
CA GLY A 296 10.42 -11.62 -11.65
C GLY A 296 9.24 -10.65 -11.78
N CYS A 297 8.10 -10.93 -11.12
CA CYS A 297 6.90 -10.09 -11.19
C CYS A 297 7.01 -8.79 -10.38
N ALA A 298 7.80 -8.80 -9.30
CA ALA A 298 7.91 -7.67 -8.39
C ALA A 298 9.22 -7.68 -7.59
N THR A 299 9.56 -6.53 -7.04
CA THR A 299 10.70 -6.34 -6.14
C THR A 299 10.20 -6.01 -4.74
N LEU A 300 10.63 -6.79 -3.75
CA LEU A 300 10.40 -6.46 -2.35
C LEU A 300 11.36 -5.37 -1.88
N ILE A 301 10.83 -4.32 -1.30
CA ILE A 301 11.61 -3.24 -0.69
C ILE A 301 11.61 -3.46 0.82
N GLU A 302 12.71 -3.96 1.38
CA GLU A 302 12.89 -4.19 2.82
C GLU A 302 13.99 -3.32 3.43
N GLU A 303 14.95 -2.84 2.63
CA GLU A 303 16.03 -2.01 3.14
C GLU A 303 15.55 -0.57 3.41
N THR A 304 15.43 -0.26 4.68
CA THR A 304 15.62 1.10 5.15
C THR A 304 17.11 1.34 5.29
N GLY A 305 17.71 2.15 4.42
CA GLY A 305 19.17 2.41 4.38
C GLY A 305 19.82 2.68 5.75
N PRO A 306 21.16 2.64 5.83
CA PRO A 306 21.90 2.41 7.07
C PRO A 306 21.47 3.36 8.19
N GLU A 307 20.81 2.81 9.21
CA GLU A 307 20.82 3.42 10.52
C GLU A 307 22.29 3.47 10.95
N LYS A 308 22.81 4.65 11.29
CA LYS A 308 24.10 4.76 11.97
C LYS A 308 23.96 3.94 13.25
N ALA A 309 24.54 2.73 13.23
CA ALA A 309 24.66 1.88 14.39
C ALA A 309 25.30 2.73 15.50
N GLY A 310 24.52 3.02 16.54
CA GLY A 310 25.06 3.59 17.76
C GLY A 310 26.11 2.62 18.30
N GLN A 311 27.33 3.13 18.48
CA GLN A 311 28.39 2.42 19.17
C GLN A 311 27.95 2.15 20.61
N ASN A 312 27.61 0.90 20.92
CA ASN A 312 28.12 0.13 22.06
C ASN A 312 27.37 -1.22 22.16
N PRO A 313 28.06 -2.37 22.10
CA PRO A 313 27.43 -3.66 22.34
C PRO A 313 27.22 -3.86 23.84
N SER A 314 25.97 -4.01 24.29
CA SER A 314 25.69 -4.55 25.61
C SER A 314 25.88 -6.07 25.59
N THR A 315 26.95 -6.50 26.23
CA THR A 315 27.23 -7.89 26.62
C THR A 315 26.08 -8.46 27.43
N GLY A 316 25.48 -9.56 26.95
CA GLY A 316 24.44 -10.27 27.69
C GLY A 316 23.52 -11.12 26.80
N GLN A 317 24.08 -11.97 25.94
CA GLN A 317 23.32 -13.03 25.27
C GLN A 317 22.92 -14.08 26.32
N ASN A 318 21.62 -14.25 26.54
CA ASN A 318 21.07 -15.55 26.90
C ASN A 318 20.18 -16.00 25.75
N THR A 319 20.59 -17.12 25.15
CA THR A 319 20.03 -17.75 23.96
C THR A 319 18.64 -18.31 24.23
N THR A 320 17.61 -17.75 23.60
CA THR A 320 16.33 -18.46 23.39
C THR A 320 15.75 -18.06 22.04
N ARG A 321 15.41 -19.07 21.24
CA ARG A 321 14.91 -18.97 19.86
C ARG A 321 13.48 -18.40 19.89
N GLY A 322 13.32 -17.13 19.54
CA GLY A 322 12.03 -16.44 19.39
C GLY A 322 12.23 -15.12 18.66
N GLN A 323 11.52 -14.90 17.55
CA GLN A 323 11.58 -13.65 16.79
C GLN A 323 10.77 -12.54 17.49
N PRO A 324 11.26 -11.30 17.59
CA PRO A 324 10.54 -10.19 18.22
C PRO A 324 9.60 -9.51 17.22
N ASN A 325 8.58 -10.21 16.74
CA ASN A 325 7.51 -9.59 15.94
C ASN A 325 6.34 -9.24 16.86
N GLY A 326 6.38 -8.05 17.46
CA GLY A 326 5.28 -7.58 18.33
C GLY A 326 5.46 -6.26 19.06
N ILE A 327 6.60 -5.56 18.94
CA ILE A 327 6.82 -4.31 19.67
C ILE A 327 6.84 -3.13 18.70
N GLU A 328 5.67 -2.54 18.44
CA GLU A 328 5.59 -1.13 18.03
C GLU A 328 5.93 -0.30 19.27
N GLU A 329 7.21 0.04 19.46
CA GLU A 329 7.62 0.96 20.52
C GLU A 329 6.94 2.32 20.32
N ARG A 330 6.12 2.70 21.31
CA ARG A 330 5.69 4.09 21.51
C ARG A 330 6.93 4.97 21.70
N ARG A 331 7.32 5.73 20.69
CA ARG A 331 8.11 6.94 20.91
C ARG A 331 7.15 8.11 21.11
N LEU A 332 6.96 8.46 22.38
CA LEU A 332 6.40 9.75 22.81
C LEU A 332 7.48 10.82 22.64
N ALA A 333 7.04 11.99 22.15
CA ALA A 333 7.71 13.30 22.08
C ALA A 333 9.12 13.34 21.47
#